data_AF-G8NZ71-F1
#
_entry.id   AF-G8NZ71-F1
#
_cell.length_a   1.000
_cell.length_b   1.000
_cell.length_c   1.000
_cell.angle_alpha   90.00
_cell.angle_beta   90.00
_cell.angle_gamma   90.00
#
_symmetry.space_group_name_H-M   'P 1'
#
loop_
_entity.id
_entity.type
_entity.pdbx_description
1 polymer ?
#
loop_
_entity_poly.entity_id
_entity_poly.type
_entity_poly.pdbx_seq_one_letter_code
_entity_poly.pdbx_strand_id
1 'polypeptide(L)'
;MKTLDSIVDKALSRRSFLAGAGAVAATTAVVGCGGNGNNMPPVTTPPPTGGSPTFTDTDVLNFALNLEYLEAQFYLYAATGAGLQSSDTTPGSAAPSQTAGKVTVGSAAAVPGLTPAQQEILNEIAYEEQTHVQFLRKALGSAAVGMPDIDLSFFGPLAVAAGITTAATGAGAFNPFSSFDYFLVGSFIFEDVGVTAYSGAAPLITAAGVTAGYLTAAAGILAVEAYHAGYVRTSLTGRAIAAGSEAAYPYLAAANKVAALRATLTVGNSNAPSTSGSVETLLTLPTSLTMPSAIVAADPGNAVGFSRSVDQVLHIVYGSPMVGVKSGGFFPSGVNSVFATTTA
;
A
#
# COMPACT_ATOMS: atom_id res chain seq x y z
N MET A 1 16.30 -36.53 15.94
CA MET A 1 16.28 -35.24 16.67
C MET A 1 17.43 -34.28 16.36
N LYS A 2 18.38 -34.58 15.44
CA LYS A 2 19.48 -33.66 15.08
C LYS A 2 19.18 -32.68 13.92
N THR A 3 17.95 -32.64 13.42
CA THR A 3 17.57 -31.85 12.23
C THR A 3 16.92 -30.51 12.57
N LEU A 4 16.28 -30.36 13.74
CA LEU A 4 15.64 -29.11 14.16
C LEU A 4 16.65 -28.05 14.61
N ASP A 5 17.65 -28.44 15.40
CA ASP A 5 18.72 -27.53 15.85
C ASP A 5 19.53 -26.98 14.67
N SER A 6 19.76 -27.79 13.62
CA SER A 6 20.46 -27.33 12.41
C SER A 6 19.69 -26.29 11.58
N ILE A 7 18.36 -26.23 11.72
CA ILE A 7 17.50 -25.25 11.07
C ILE A 7 17.47 -23.95 11.88
N VAL A 8 17.45 -24.06 13.21
CA VAL A 8 17.56 -22.91 14.13
C VAL A 8 18.95 -22.26 14.04
N ASP A 9 20.02 -23.05 13.95
CA ASP A 9 21.39 -22.55 13.77
C ASP A 9 21.59 -21.88 12.40
N LYS A 10 20.97 -22.40 11.33
CA LYS A 10 20.96 -21.74 10.01
C LYS A 10 20.15 -20.44 10.00
N ALA A 11 19.08 -20.34 10.78
CA ALA A 11 18.31 -19.10 10.93
C ALA A 11 19.09 -18.02 11.70
N LEU A 12 19.87 -18.41 12.71
CA LEU A 12 20.77 -17.51 13.44
C LEU A 12 21.95 -17.03 12.57
N SER A 13 22.50 -17.90 11.71
CA SER A 13 23.57 -17.54 10.76
C SER A 13 23.12 -16.51 9.69
N ARG A 14 21.87 -16.56 9.22
CA ARG A 14 21.30 -15.56 8.30
C ARG A 14 21.14 -14.18 8.94
N ARG A 15 20.91 -14.12 10.26
CA ARG A 15 20.86 -12.88 11.05
C ARG A 15 22.23 -12.19 11.10
N SER A 16 23.32 -12.96 11.08
CA SER A 16 24.69 -12.44 10.99
C SER A 16 25.06 -11.93 9.60
N PHE A 17 24.46 -12.47 8.53
CA PHE A 17 24.70 -11.98 7.16
C PHE A 17 24.09 -10.58 6.93
N LEU A 18 22.91 -10.31 7.50
CA LEU A 18 22.29 -8.97 7.46
C LEU A 18 22.90 -7.98 8.47
N ALA A 19 23.45 -8.46 9.59
CA ALA A 19 24.19 -7.63 10.53
C ALA A 19 25.63 -7.32 10.06
N GLY A 20 26.20 -8.12 9.16
CA GLY A 20 27.60 -8.04 8.70
C GLY A 20 27.88 -7.02 7.59
N ALA A 21 26.85 -6.39 6.99
CA ALA A 21 27.03 -5.35 5.98
C ALA A 21 27.24 -3.93 6.57
N GLY A 22 27.15 -3.79 7.90
CA GLY A 22 27.12 -2.47 8.59
C GLY A 22 28.31 -2.14 9.50
N ALA A 23 29.37 -2.95 9.57
CA ALA A 23 30.49 -2.70 10.49
C ALA A 23 31.86 -3.03 9.87
N VAL A 24 32.50 -2.03 9.26
CA VAL A 24 33.97 -2.01 9.15
C VAL A 24 34.45 -0.73 9.84
N ALA A 25 34.92 -0.91 11.08
CA ALA A 25 35.66 0.08 11.82
C ALA A 25 37.02 0.33 11.14
N ALA A 26 37.38 1.60 11.01
CA ALA A 26 38.68 2.05 10.55
C ALA A 26 39.81 1.46 11.42
N THR A 27 40.65 0.62 10.82
CA THR A 27 42.01 0.35 11.32
C THR A 27 42.98 0.41 10.15
N THR A 28 43.77 1.47 10.15
CA THR A 28 44.87 1.70 9.22
C THR A 28 46.02 0.73 9.50
N ALA A 29 46.40 -0.07 8.51
CA ALA A 29 47.76 -0.60 8.37
C ALA A 29 48.16 -0.52 6.90
N VAL A 30 49.01 0.46 6.58
CA VAL A 30 49.61 0.66 5.26
C VAL A 30 50.82 -0.25 5.14
N VAL A 31 50.83 -1.18 4.17
CA VAL A 31 52.03 -1.62 3.43
C VAL A 31 51.64 -2.12 2.02
N GLY A 32 52.05 -1.37 0.99
CA GLY A 32 52.78 -1.92 -0.17
C GLY A 32 52.04 -2.45 -1.43
N CYS A 33 51.99 -1.59 -2.45
CA CYS A 33 52.29 -1.82 -3.88
C CYS A 33 51.29 -2.53 -4.84
N GLY A 34 50.68 -1.71 -5.72
CA GLY A 34 50.72 -1.93 -7.18
C GLY A 34 49.40 -2.24 -7.91
N GLY A 35 48.90 -1.29 -8.73
CA GLY A 35 48.01 -1.59 -9.85
C GLY A 35 46.90 -0.56 -10.15
N ASN A 36 47.02 0.11 -11.30
CA ASN A 36 46.15 1.13 -11.90
C ASN A 36 44.63 1.02 -11.70
N GLY A 37 44.00 2.15 -11.34
CA GLY A 37 42.56 2.40 -11.51
C GLY A 37 42.19 3.82 -11.03
N ASN A 38 41.44 4.57 -11.85
CA ASN A 38 41.13 5.98 -11.65
C ASN A 38 40.50 6.30 -10.28
N ASN A 39 41.19 7.11 -9.49
CA ASN A 39 40.79 7.55 -8.15
C ASN A 39 39.70 8.64 -8.25
N MET A 40 38.46 8.34 -7.86
CA MET A 40 37.48 9.38 -7.48
C MET A 40 37.85 9.92 -6.08
N PRO A 41 37.84 11.24 -5.84
CA PRO A 41 38.10 11.77 -4.51
C PRO A 41 36.94 11.39 -3.56
N PRO A 42 37.19 11.12 -2.27
CA PRO A 42 36.14 10.86 -1.31
C PRO A 42 35.29 12.13 -1.14
N VAL A 43 33.99 12.01 -1.39
CA VAL A 43 33.02 13.05 -1.07
C VAL A 43 32.97 13.19 0.46
N THR A 44 33.55 14.26 1.00
CA THR A 44 33.33 14.65 2.39
C THR A 44 31.92 15.25 2.49
N THR A 45 30.96 14.50 3.01
CA THR A 45 29.65 15.04 3.35
C THR A 45 29.78 16.05 4.50
N PRO A 46 29.30 17.29 4.34
CA PRO A 46 29.21 18.24 5.45
C PRO A 46 28.30 17.70 6.57
N PRO A 47 28.49 18.12 7.83
CA PRO A 47 27.61 17.71 8.93
C PRO A 47 26.15 18.09 8.61
N PRO A 48 25.14 17.28 8.99
CA PRO A 48 23.75 17.61 8.75
C PRO A 48 23.38 18.86 9.56
N THR A 49 23.28 20.00 8.89
CA THR A 49 22.59 21.19 9.41
C THR A 49 21.11 21.06 9.09
N GLY A 50 20.30 20.73 10.11
CA GLY A 50 18.85 20.73 10.03
C GLY A 50 18.23 19.46 10.61
N GLY A 51 17.65 19.54 11.80
CA GLY A 51 16.87 18.46 12.38
C GLY A 51 15.59 18.25 11.57
N SER A 52 15.57 17.23 10.72
CA SER A 52 14.31 16.68 10.21
C SER A 52 13.49 16.18 11.42
N PRO A 53 12.16 16.36 11.43
CA PRO A 53 11.35 15.79 12.51
C PRO A 53 11.61 14.28 12.60
N THR A 54 12.14 13.83 13.73
CA THR A 54 12.27 12.40 14.03
C THR A 54 10.89 11.86 14.36
N PHE A 55 10.27 11.17 13.41
CA PHE A 55 9.06 10.39 13.63
C PHE A 55 9.35 9.15 14.49
N THR A 56 8.36 8.70 15.25
CA THR A 56 8.43 7.49 16.08
C THR A 56 7.83 6.29 15.35
N ASP A 57 8.15 5.07 15.81
CA ASP A 57 7.47 3.87 15.32
C ASP A 57 5.95 3.95 15.54
N THR A 58 5.52 4.56 16.64
CA THR A 58 4.09 4.80 16.93
C THR A 58 3.43 5.70 15.88
N ASP A 59 4.14 6.70 15.38
CA ASP A 59 3.63 7.58 14.31
C ASP A 59 3.42 6.81 13.01
N VAL A 60 4.39 5.95 12.66
CA VAL A 60 4.32 5.10 11.46
C VAL A 60 3.17 4.09 11.56
N LEU A 61 3.02 3.42 12.71
CA LEU A 61 1.94 2.46 12.94
C LEU A 61 0.56 3.13 12.97
N ASN A 62 0.43 4.33 13.55
CA ASN A 62 -0.82 5.09 13.51
C ASN A 62 -1.16 5.55 12.09
N PHE A 63 -0.17 5.88 11.25
CA PHE A 63 -0.43 6.15 9.84
C PHE A 63 -0.95 4.92 9.11
N ALA A 64 -0.31 3.76 9.28
CA ALA A 64 -0.79 2.51 8.72
C ALA A 64 -2.23 2.21 9.18
N LEU A 65 -2.54 2.40 10.47
CA LEU A 65 -3.89 2.19 10.99
C LEU A 65 -4.96 3.06 10.31
N ASN A 66 -4.62 4.29 9.86
CA ASN A 66 -5.57 5.10 9.08
C ASN A 66 -5.89 4.48 7.73
N LEU A 67 -4.91 3.85 7.07
CA LEU A 67 -5.11 3.15 5.79
C LEU A 67 -5.93 1.88 5.99
N GLU A 68 -5.59 1.06 7.00
CA GLU A 68 -6.36 -0.14 7.34
C GLU A 68 -7.82 0.17 7.66
N TYR A 69 -8.09 1.32 8.28
CA TYR A 69 -9.48 1.75 8.47
C TYR A 69 -10.22 1.98 7.15
N LEU A 70 -9.57 2.60 6.17
CA LEU A 70 -10.17 2.83 4.86
C LEU A 70 -10.44 1.50 4.14
N GLU A 71 -9.46 0.61 4.11
CA GLU A 71 -9.56 -0.68 3.43
C GLU A 71 -10.59 -1.59 4.08
N ALA A 72 -10.55 -1.73 5.42
CA ALA A 72 -11.53 -2.51 6.15
C ALA A 72 -12.96 -1.97 5.97
N GLN A 73 -13.16 -0.65 5.93
CA GLN A 73 -14.48 -0.11 5.63
C GLN A 73 -14.93 -0.48 4.21
N PHE A 74 -14.08 -0.30 3.21
CA PHE A 74 -14.40 -0.67 1.84
C PHE A 74 -14.79 -2.15 1.71
N TYR A 75 -13.96 -3.06 2.22
CA TYR A 75 -14.20 -4.49 2.10
C TYR A 75 -15.36 -5.00 2.94
N LEU A 76 -15.55 -4.50 4.17
CA LEU A 76 -16.70 -4.89 5.00
C LEU A 76 -18.02 -4.44 4.38
N TYR A 77 -18.09 -3.23 3.83
CA TYR A 77 -19.27 -2.80 3.10
C TYR A 77 -19.51 -3.67 1.86
N ALA A 78 -18.46 -3.98 1.09
CA ALA A 78 -18.58 -4.85 -0.07
C ALA A 78 -19.05 -6.27 0.29
N ALA A 79 -18.57 -6.84 1.39
CA ALA A 79 -18.91 -8.18 1.83
C ALA A 79 -20.28 -8.28 2.50
N THR A 80 -20.61 -7.30 3.35
CA THR A 80 -21.73 -7.41 4.32
C THR A 80 -22.75 -6.28 4.25
N GLY A 81 -22.42 -5.17 3.59
CA GLY A 81 -23.23 -3.95 3.59
C GLY A 81 -23.12 -3.14 4.88
N ALA A 82 -22.24 -3.51 5.80
CA ALA A 82 -21.97 -2.80 7.05
C ALA A 82 -20.46 -2.57 7.22
N GLY A 83 -20.10 -1.54 7.98
CA GLY A 83 -18.71 -1.19 8.27
C GLY A 83 -18.16 -1.78 9.58
N LEU A 84 -16.98 -1.31 9.96
CA LEU A 84 -16.32 -1.62 11.23
C LEU A 84 -17.20 -1.32 12.45
N GLN A 85 -17.06 -2.15 13.48
CA GLN A 85 -17.71 -1.94 14.76
C GLN A 85 -17.03 -0.84 15.59
N SER A 86 -17.75 -0.23 16.53
CA SER A 86 -17.21 0.85 17.37
C SER A 86 -15.99 0.43 18.21
N SER A 87 -15.87 -0.85 18.56
CA SER A 87 -14.68 -1.40 19.25
C SER A 87 -13.39 -1.26 18.43
N ASP A 88 -13.53 -1.30 17.11
CA ASP A 88 -12.41 -1.23 16.18
C ASP A 88 -12.08 0.23 15.81
N THR A 89 -13.01 1.18 15.96
CA THR A 89 -12.82 2.56 15.49
C THR A 89 -12.54 3.59 16.60
N THR A 90 -12.83 3.26 17.86
CA THR A 90 -12.68 4.20 18.99
C THR A 90 -11.20 4.44 19.34
N PRO A 91 -10.75 5.69 19.58
CA PRO A 91 -9.38 5.97 19.99
C PRO A 91 -9.01 5.32 21.33
N GLY A 92 -7.72 5.02 21.49
CA GLY A 92 -7.14 4.64 22.76
C GLY A 92 -7.06 5.81 23.75
N SER A 93 -6.82 5.49 25.02
CA SER A 93 -6.85 6.49 26.11
C SER A 93 -5.76 7.57 26.03
N ALA A 94 -4.69 7.37 25.24
CA ALA A 94 -3.66 8.38 25.01
C ALA A 94 -4.02 9.39 23.90
N ALA A 95 -5.15 9.18 23.19
CA ALA A 95 -5.71 10.13 22.24
C ALA A 95 -7.09 10.68 22.70
N PRO A 96 -7.22 11.22 23.94
CA PRO A 96 -8.52 11.52 24.56
C PRO A 96 -9.29 12.68 23.91
N SER A 97 -8.61 13.49 23.10
CA SER A 97 -9.23 14.56 22.31
C SER A 97 -9.82 14.07 20.99
N GLN A 98 -9.54 12.82 20.59
CA GLN A 98 -10.09 12.24 19.38
C GLN A 98 -11.40 11.50 19.69
N THR A 99 -12.28 11.45 18.71
CA THR A 99 -13.43 10.54 18.66
C THR A 99 -13.34 9.73 17.38
N ALA A 100 -13.99 8.57 17.32
CA ALA A 100 -14.14 7.87 16.04
C ALA A 100 -14.88 8.78 15.05
N GLY A 101 -14.30 8.93 13.86
CA GLY A 101 -14.87 9.64 12.73
C GLY A 101 -16.06 8.91 12.13
N LYS A 102 -16.69 9.55 11.15
CA LYS A 102 -17.86 9.02 10.45
C LYS A 102 -17.49 8.47 9.08
N VAL A 103 -18.26 7.50 8.61
CA VAL A 103 -18.20 7.05 7.21
C VAL A 103 -19.30 7.73 6.41
N THR A 104 -18.93 8.51 5.40
CA THR A 104 -19.84 8.86 4.31
C THR A 104 -19.97 7.65 3.40
N VAL A 105 -21.08 6.92 3.55
CA VAL A 105 -21.30 5.62 2.90
C VAL A 105 -21.44 5.76 1.38
N GLY A 106 -22.07 6.83 0.89
CA GLY A 106 -22.31 7.00 -0.55
C GLY A 106 -23.10 5.82 -1.14
N SER A 107 -22.52 5.17 -2.15
CA SER A 107 -23.08 3.97 -2.78
C SER A 107 -22.58 2.64 -2.19
N ALA A 108 -21.86 2.69 -1.06
CA ALA A 108 -21.34 1.50 -0.41
C ALA A 108 -22.46 0.57 0.09
N ALA A 109 -22.39 -0.69 -0.32
CA ALA A 109 -23.35 -1.73 -0.05
C ALA A 109 -22.73 -3.11 -0.34
N ALA A 110 -23.37 -4.17 0.13
CA ALA A 110 -22.95 -5.53 -0.21
C ALA A 110 -23.01 -5.73 -1.74
N VAL A 111 -21.92 -6.24 -2.32
CA VAL A 111 -21.82 -6.44 -3.77
C VAL A 111 -22.83 -7.52 -4.20
N PRO A 112 -23.76 -7.21 -5.12
CA PRO A 112 -24.78 -8.16 -5.51
C PRO A 112 -24.27 -9.18 -6.54
N GLY A 113 -24.97 -10.32 -6.64
CA GLY A 113 -24.79 -11.27 -7.74
C GLY A 113 -23.48 -12.07 -7.71
N LEU A 114 -22.81 -12.14 -6.55
CA LEU A 114 -21.60 -12.93 -6.38
C LEU A 114 -21.89 -14.43 -6.52
N THR A 115 -20.97 -15.15 -7.14
CA THR A 115 -20.94 -16.62 -7.03
C THR A 115 -20.53 -17.01 -5.59
N PRO A 116 -20.82 -18.23 -5.14
CA PRO A 116 -20.39 -18.69 -3.81
C PRO A 116 -18.88 -18.52 -3.58
N ALA A 117 -18.04 -18.86 -4.58
CA ALA A 117 -16.60 -18.69 -4.47
C ALA A 117 -16.18 -17.22 -4.35
N GLN A 118 -16.83 -16.31 -5.09
CA GLN A 118 -16.55 -14.87 -4.99
C GLN A 118 -16.95 -14.30 -3.63
N GLN A 119 -18.09 -14.75 -3.09
CA GLN A 119 -18.54 -14.35 -1.77
C GLN A 119 -17.56 -14.80 -0.67
N GLU A 120 -17.11 -16.06 -0.71
CA GLU A 120 -16.16 -16.56 0.29
C GLU A 120 -14.82 -15.81 0.24
N ILE A 121 -14.28 -15.55 -0.96
CA ILE A 121 -13.04 -14.78 -1.10
C ILE A 121 -13.22 -13.34 -0.63
N LEU A 122 -14.36 -12.71 -0.96
CA LEU A 122 -14.65 -11.37 -0.48
C LEU A 122 -14.78 -11.32 1.06
N ASN A 123 -15.41 -12.33 1.66
CA ASN A 123 -15.51 -12.46 3.10
C ASN A 123 -14.13 -12.65 3.76
N GLU A 124 -13.24 -13.43 3.14
CA GLU A 124 -11.87 -13.66 3.61
C GLU A 124 -11.08 -12.36 3.61
N ILE A 125 -11.06 -11.62 2.50
CA ILE A 125 -10.35 -10.34 2.42
C ILE A 125 -10.94 -9.36 3.45
N ALA A 126 -12.27 -9.22 3.54
CA ALA A 126 -12.89 -8.33 4.51
C ALA A 126 -12.58 -8.69 5.97
N TYR A 127 -12.46 -9.98 6.27
CA TYR A 127 -12.03 -10.46 7.58
C TYR A 127 -10.56 -10.10 7.87
N GLU A 128 -9.69 -10.28 6.89
CA GLU A 128 -8.26 -9.99 7.02
C GLU A 128 -8.00 -8.49 7.20
N GLU A 129 -8.68 -7.63 6.44
CA GLU A 129 -8.62 -6.17 6.61
C GLU A 129 -9.10 -5.73 8.00
N GLN A 130 -10.21 -6.29 8.48
CA GLN A 130 -10.65 -6.04 9.85
C GLN A 130 -9.61 -6.51 10.87
N THR A 131 -8.95 -7.63 10.59
CA THR A 131 -7.93 -8.20 11.46
C THR A 131 -6.65 -7.36 11.45
N HIS A 132 -6.27 -6.73 10.35
CA HIS A 132 -5.17 -5.75 10.30
C HIS A 132 -5.44 -4.57 11.22
N VAL A 133 -6.65 -3.99 11.16
CA VAL A 133 -7.10 -2.93 12.09
C VAL A 133 -6.93 -3.38 13.54
N GLN A 134 -7.47 -4.54 13.90
CA GLN A 134 -7.40 -5.07 15.26
C GLN A 134 -5.95 -5.35 15.71
N PHE A 135 -5.13 -5.87 14.79
CA PHE A 135 -3.73 -6.17 15.03
C PHE A 135 -2.93 -4.90 15.33
N LEU A 136 -3.04 -3.86 14.49
CA LEU A 136 -2.36 -2.59 14.69
C LEU A 136 -2.83 -1.90 15.98
N ARG A 137 -4.14 -1.90 16.25
CA ARG A 137 -4.68 -1.33 17.49
C ARG A 137 -4.15 -2.05 18.72
N LYS A 138 -4.02 -3.38 18.67
CA LYS A 138 -3.41 -4.16 19.75
C LYS A 138 -1.93 -3.80 19.94
N ALA A 139 -1.19 -3.61 18.86
CA ALA A 139 0.22 -3.21 18.92
C ALA A 139 0.40 -1.78 19.47
N LEU A 140 -0.50 -0.87 19.11
CA LEU A 140 -0.51 0.53 19.54
C LEU A 140 -1.05 0.73 20.97
N GLY A 141 -1.93 -0.16 21.44
CA GLY A 141 -2.53 -0.09 22.77
C GLY A 141 -3.27 1.23 23.00
N SER A 142 -2.95 1.94 24.08
CA SER A 142 -3.56 3.24 24.38
C SER A 142 -3.22 4.34 23.37
N ALA A 143 -2.16 4.17 22.57
CA ALA A 143 -1.72 5.14 21.57
C ALA A 143 -2.45 5.00 20.21
N ALA A 144 -3.35 4.01 20.06
CA ALA A 144 -4.11 3.84 18.84
C ALA A 144 -5.01 5.05 18.58
N VAL A 145 -4.86 5.67 17.41
CA VAL A 145 -5.74 6.77 16.99
C VAL A 145 -7.15 6.24 16.68
N GLY A 146 -8.13 7.13 16.76
CA GLY A 146 -9.48 6.82 16.30
C GLY A 146 -9.52 6.76 14.78
N MET A 147 -10.50 6.05 14.23
CA MET A 147 -10.77 6.11 12.80
C MET A 147 -11.00 7.57 12.37
N PRO A 148 -10.36 8.09 11.31
CA PRO A 148 -10.68 9.42 10.78
C PRO A 148 -12.05 9.43 10.10
N ASP A 149 -12.53 10.60 9.68
CA ASP A 149 -13.67 10.63 8.76
C ASP A 149 -13.25 9.97 7.43
N ILE A 150 -14.08 9.05 6.93
CA ILE A 150 -13.85 8.33 5.68
C ILE A 150 -14.99 8.61 4.70
N ASP A 151 -14.67 8.90 3.44
CA ASP A 151 -15.67 9.13 2.39
C ASP A 151 -15.58 8.08 1.26
N LEU A 152 -16.43 7.05 1.35
CA LEU A 152 -16.54 6.03 0.31
C LEU A 152 -17.29 6.52 -0.94
N SER A 153 -17.94 7.69 -0.90
CA SER A 153 -18.49 8.29 -2.12
C SER A 153 -17.41 8.85 -3.05
N PHE A 154 -16.18 9.04 -2.55
CA PHE A 154 -15.06 9.59 -3.31
C PHE A 154 -14.61 8.72 -4.49
N PHE A 155 -14.98 7.45 -4.53
CA PHE A 155 -14.79 6.60 -5.72
C PHE A 155 -15.38 7.21 -7.00
N GLY A 156 -16.49 7.94 -6.91
CA GLY A 156 -17.10 8.64 -8.04
C GLY A 156 -16.18 9.74 -8.62
N PRO A 157 -15.83 10.77 -7.82
CA PRO A 157 -14.85 11.78 -8.22
C PRO A 157 -13.51 11.21 -8.70
N LEU A 158 -12.99 10.17 -8.04
CA LEU A 158 -11.75 9.49 -8.45
C LEU A 158 -11.89 8.87 -9.84
N ALA A 159 -13.00 8.17 -10.11
CA ALA A 159 -13.27 7.59 -11.41
C ALA A 159 -13.37 8.65 -12.52
N VAL A 160 -13.97 9.80 -12.22
CA VAL A 160 -14.00 10.94 -13.16
C VAL A 160 -12.58 11.44 -13.44
N ALA A 161 -11.74 11.61 -12.42
CA ALA A 161 -10.35 12.03 -12.57
C ALA A 161 -9.50 11.02 -13.37
N ALA A 162 -9.75 9.72 -13.20
CA ALA A 162 -9.11 8.65 -13.98
C ALA A 162 -9.67 8.53 -15.42
N GLY A 163 -10.75 9.23 -15.74
CA GLY A 163 -11.45 9.08 -17.02
C GLY A 163 -12.10 7.69 -17.18
N ILE A 164 -12.56 7.09 -16.09
CA ILE A 164 -13.39 5.88 -16.06
C ILE A 164 -14.84 6.33 -16.19
N THR A 165 -15.35 6.30 -17.42
CA THR A 165 -16.70 6.76 -17.75
C THR A 165 -17.63 5.59 -18.06
N THR A 166 -18.93 5.86 -18.08
CA THR A 166 -19.96 4.92 -18.58
C THR A 166 -19.63 4.39 -19.97
N ALA A 167 -19.06 5.24 -20.84
CA ALA A 167 -18.60 4.85 -22.17
C ALA A 167 -17.37 3.93 -22.14
N ALA A 168 -16.52 4.04 -21.11
CA ALA A 168 -15.33 3.22 -20.96
C ALA A 168 -15.66 1.77 -20.52
N THR A 169 -16.77 1.56 -19.81
CA THR A 169 -17.16 0.23 -19.28
C THR A 169 -18.44 -0.34 -19.89
N GLY A 170 -19.26 0.49 -20.53
CA GLY A 170 -20.59 0.13 -21.02
C GLY A 170 -21.64 -0.07 -19.92
N ALA A 171 -21.30 0.17 -18.65
CA ALA A 171 -22.08 -0.29 -17.48
C ALA A 171 -22.34 0.82 -16.44
N GLY A 172 -23.02 1.92 -16.80
CA GLY A 172 -23.38 2.94 -15.82
C GLY A 172 -22.18 3.69 -15.22
N ALA A 173 -22.44 4.58 -14.24
CA ALA A 173 -21.39 5.31 -13.55
C ALA A 173 -20.56 4.36 -12.68
N PHE A 174 -19.26 4.64 -12.52
CA PHE A 174 -18.39 3.80 -11.69
C PHE A 174 -18.92 3.74 -10.25
N ASN A 175 -19.25 2.53 -9.80
CA ASN A 175 -19.63 2.22 -8.44
C ASN A 175 -19.01 0.87 -8.07
N PRO A 176 -17.98 0.82 -7.21
CA PRO A 176 -17.29 -0.43 -6.90
C PRO A 176 -18.17 -1.44 -6.16
N PHE A 177 -19.33 -1.03 -5.66
CA PHE A 177 -20.27 -1.90 -4.94
C PHE A 177 -21.39 -2.47 -5.83
N SER A 178 -21.40 -2.13 -7.12
CA SER A 178 -22.52 -2.47 -8.02
C SER A 178 -22.44 -3.85 -8.68
N SER A 179 -21.23 -4.41 -8.79
CA SER A 179 -20.97 -5.73 -9.38
C SER A 179 -19.57 -6.20 -9.01
N PHE A 180 -19.31 -7.49 -9.15
CA PHE A 180 -17.97 -8.04 -8.89
C PHE A 180 -16.88 -7.42 -9.79
N ASP A 181 -17.19 -7.10 -11.04
CA ASP A 181 -16.18 -6.52 -11.96
C ASP A 181 -15.83 -5.08 -11.59
N TYR A 182 -16.81 -4.28 -11.19
CA TYR A 182 -16.54 -2.94 -10.65
C TYR A 182 -15.85 -3.00 -9.29
N PHE A 183 -16.20 -3.98 -8.46
CA PHE A 183 -15.53 -4.23 -7.20
C PHE A 183 -14.04 -4.50 -7.41
N LEU A 184 -13.66 -5.35 -8.37
CA LEU A 184 -12.24 -5.59 -8.68
C LEU A 184 -11.49 -4.31 -9.09
N VAL A 185 -12.12 -3.43 -9.86
CA VAL A 185 -11.52 -2.13 -10.22
C VAL A 185 -11.42 -1.21 -9.00
N GLY A 186 -12.40 -1.26 -8.10
CA GLY A 186 -12.38 -0.57 -6.81
C GLY A 186 -11.24 -1.05 -5.91
N SER A 187 -11.15 -2.35 -5.67
CA SER A 187 -10.07 -3.00 -4.93
C SER A 187 -8.70 -2.66 -5.50
N PHE A 188 -8.57 -2.66 -6.83
CA PHE A 188 -7.31 -2.34 -7.49
C PHE A 188 -6.78 -0.96 -7.09
N ILE A 189 -7.62 0.00 -6.65
CA ILE A 189 -7.19 1.31 -6.13
C ILE A 189 -6.36 1.15 -4.85
N PHE A 190 -6.78 0.30 -3.92
CA PHE A 190 -6.22 0.17 -2.57
C PHE A 190 -5.10 -0.85 -2.46
N GLU A 191 -5.30 -2.06 -2.99
CA GLU A 191 -4.36 -3.18 -2.81
C GLU A 191 -2.90 -2.85 -3.15
N ASP A 192 -2.71 -2.14 -4.25
CA ASP A 192 -1.36 -1.74 -4.67
C ASP A 192 -0.78 -0.62 -3.81
N VAL A 193 -1.64 0.18 -3.20
CA VAL A 193 -1.24 1.21 -2.24
C VAL A 193 -0.83 0.52 -0.94
N GLY A 194 -1.63 -0.39 -0.39
CA GLY A 194 -1.31 -1.19 0.80
C GLY A 194 0.06 -1.86 0.72
N VAL A 195 0.29 -2.70 -0.30
CA VAL A 195 1.58 -3.40 -0.54
C VAL A 195 2.77 -2.42 -0.54
N THR A 196 2.66 -1.35 -1.30
CA THR A 196 3.78 -0.40 -1.47
C THR A 196 3.98 0.53 -0.27
N ALA A 197 2.91 0.82 0.48
CA ALA A 197 2.95 1.62 1.70
C ALA A 197 3.70 0.87 2.80
N TYR A 198 3.40 -0.41 3.02
CA TYR A 198 4.15 -1.24 3.96
C TYR A 198 5.62 -1.39 3.56
N SER A 199 5.89 -1.59 2.27
CA SER A 199 7.26 -1.65 1.75
C SER A 199 8.03 -0.35 2.01
N GLY A 200 7.39 0.81 1.78
CA GLY A 200 7.98 2.13 2.00
C GLY A 200 8.04 2.58 3.46
N ALA A 201 7.22 1.98 4.33
CA ALA A 201 7.26 2.21 5.78
C ALA A 201 8.35 1.39 6.47
N ALA A 202 8.76 0.25 5.90
CA ALA A 202 9.79 -0.63 6.48
C ALA A 202 11.09 0.09 6.88
N PRO A 203 11.67 1.01 6.10
CA PRO A 203 12.87 1.76 6.48
C PRO A 203 12.63 2.80 7.59
N LEU A 204 11.37 3.15 7.87
CA LEU A 204 11.00 4.10 8.92
C LEU A 204 10.95 3.45 10.31
N ILE A 205 10.95 2.12 10.37
CA ILE A 205 10.96 1.38 11.63
C ILE A 205 12.33 1.50 12.29
N THR A 206 12.37 2.05 13.50
CA THR A 206 13.61 2.27 14.25
C THR A 206 14.23 0.96 14.73
N ALA A 207 15.50 0.99 15.16
CA ALA A 207 16.14 -0.18 15.79
C ALA A 207 15.38 -0.69 17.03
N ALA A 208 14.73 0.21 17.77
CA ALA A 208 13.88 -0.17 18.89
C ALA A 208 12.62 -0.91 18.40
N GLY A 209 11.96 -0.42 17.35
CA GLY A 209 10.83 -1.08 16.71
C GLY A 209 11.17 -2.44 16.12
N VAL A 210 12.36 -2.58 15.51
CA VAL A 210 12.88 -3.89 15.05
C VAL A 210 13.04 -4.84 16.23
N THR A 211 13.60 -4.37 17.36
CA THR A 211 13.75 -5.17 18.58
C THR A 211 12.39 -5.55 19.17
N ALA A 212 11.40 -4.66 19.07
CA ALA A 212 10.01 -4.89 19.47
C ALA A 212 9.23 -5.78 18.49
N GLY A 213 9.81 -6.16 17.35
CA GLY A 213 9.20 -7.04 16.35
C GLY A 213 8.30 -6.35 15.32
N TYR A 214 8.24 -5.02 15.29
CA TYR A 214 7.36 -4.28 14.37
C TYR A 214 7.70 -4.49 12.91
N LEU A 215 8.99 -4.55 12.55
CA LEU A 215 9.39 -4.81 11.16
C LEU A 215 8.94 -6.21 10.69
N THR A 216 9.05 -7.23 11.56
CA THR A 216 8.59 -8.58 11.25
C THR A 216 7.08 -8.63 11.07
N ALA A 217 6.33 -7.94 11.94
CA ALA A 217 4.88 -7.83 11.84
C ALA A 217 4.45 -7.11 10.56
N ALA A 218 5.06 -5.97 10.25
CA ALA A 218 4.79 -5.21 9.02
C ALA A 218 5.11 -6.03 7.76
N ALA A 219 6.18 -6.82 7.76
CA ALA A 219 6.48 -7.74 6.67
C ALA A 219 5.42 -8.85 6.51
N GLY A 220 4.78 -9.27 7.62
CA GLY A 220 3.66 -10.20 7.61
C GLY A 220 2.42 -9.60 6.98
N ILE A 221 2.05 -8.37 7.35
CA ILE A 221 0.91 -7.66 6.75
C ILE A 221 1.17 -7.42 5.26
N LEU A 222 2.34 -6.90 4.89
CA LEU A 222 2.76 -6.75 3.48
C LEU A 222 2.53 -8.02 2.66
N ALA A 223 2.80 -9.20 3.23
CA ALA A 223 2.59 -10.46 2.53
C ALA A 223 1.10 -10.77 2.31
N VAL A 224 0.21 -10.44 3.25
CA VAL A 224 -1.25 -10.57 3.13
C VAL A 224 -1.76 -9.62 2.03
N GLU A 225 -1.39 -8.34 2.10
CA GLU A 225 -1.68 -7.33 1.07
C GLU A 225 -1.24 -7.81 -0.33
N ALA A 226 -0.07 -8.46 -0.41
CA ALA A 226 0.44 -8.98 -1.68
C ALA A 226 -0.41 -10.15 -2.23
N TYR A 227 -1.01 -10.97 -1.37
CA TYR A 227 -1.96 -12.01 -1.78
C TYR A 227 -3.26 -11.40 -2.29
N HIS A 228 -3.80 -10.40 -1.59
CA HIS A 228 -5.00 -9.68 -2.01
C HIS A 228 -4.80 -8.97 -3.35
N ALA A 229 -3.72 -8.19 -3.48
CA ALA A 229 -3.32 -7.56 -4.75
C ALA A 229 -3.14 -8.60 -5.87
N GLY A 230 -2.48 -9.73 -5.56
CA GLY A 230 -2.31 -10.84 -6.49
C GLY A 230 -3.63 -11.41 -6.98
N TYR A 231 -4.61 -11.59 -6.09
CA TYR A 231 -5.95 -12.06 -6.43
C TYR A 231 -6.70 -11.07 -7.33
N VAL A 232 -6.71 -9.77 -6.98
CA VAL A 232 -7.41 -8.73 -7.76
C VAL A 232 -6.85 -8.67 -9.18
N ARG A 233 -5.52 -8.60 -9.30
CA ARG A 233 -4.84 -8.55 -10.60
C ARG A 233 -5.08 -9.80 -11.45
N THR A 234 -5.00 -10.98 -10.82
CA THR A 234 -5.25 -12.26 -11.51
C THR A 234 -6.72 -12.36 -11.95
N SER A 235 -7.65 -11.88 -11.13
CA SER A 235 -9.09 -11.90 -11.45
C SER A 235 -9.42 -11.00 -12.63
N LEU A 236 -8.90 -9.76 -12.66
CA LEU A 236 -9.04 -8.84 -13.79
C LEU A 236 -8.44 -9.43 -15.07
N THR A 237 -7.20 -9.93 -14.99
CA THR A 237 -6.48 -10.47 -16.14
C THR A 237 -7.13 -11.75 -16.67
N GLY A 238 -7.48 -12.68 -15.77
CA GLY A 238 -8.12 -13.95 -16.12
C GLY A 238 -9.48 -13.76 -16.78
N ARG A 239 -10.27 -12.79 -16.32
CA ARG A 239 -11.55 -12.42 -16.96
C ARG A 239 -11.35 -11.83 -18.35
N ALA A 240 -10.34 -10.98 -18.54
CA ALA A 240 -10.00 -10.45 -19.85
C ALA A 240 -9.53 -11.53 -20.83
N ILE A 241 -8.73 -12.51 -20.35
CA ILE A 241 -8.34 -13.69 -21.14
C ILE A 241 -9.58 -14.50 -21.53
N ALA A 242 -10.47 -14.78 -20.58
CA ALA A 242 -11.70 -15.53 -20.84
C ALA A 242 -12.64 -14.82 -21.83
N ALA A 243 -12.66 -13.49 -21.83
CA ALA A 243 -13.39 -12.67 -22.79
C ALA A 243 -12.70 -12.58 -24.18
N GLY A 244 -11.44 -13.01 -24.28
CA GLY A 244 -10.67 -13.08 -25.53
C GLY A 244 -9.99 -11.77 -25.96
N SER A 245 -10.28 -10.64 -25.31
CA SER A 245 -9.57 -9.36 -25.52
C SER A 245 -9.87 -8.36 -24.40
N GLU A 246 -9.01 -7.34 -24.25
CA GLU A 246 -9.27 -6.21 -23.33
C GLU A 246 -10.53 -5.43 -23.73
N ALA A 247 -10.81 -5.32 -25.03
CA ALA A 247 -12.02 -4.66 -25.53
C ALA A 247 -13.31 -5.40 -25.13
N ALA A 248 -13.25 -6.73 -25.00
CA ALA A 248 -14.37 -7.55 -24.56
C ALA A 248 -14.55 -7.57 -23.03
N TYR A 249 -13.53 -7.15 -22.27
CA TYR A 249 -13.59 -7.01 -20.80
C TYR A 249 -13.04 -5.64 -20.37
N PRO A 250 -13.86 -4.58 -20.44
CA PRO A 250 -13.39 -3.20 -20.30
C PRO A 250 -12.89 -2.83 -18.90
N TYR A 251 -13.16 -3.67 -17.89
CA TYR A 251 -12.71 -3.45 -16.51
C TYR A 251 -11.19 -3.55 -16.35
N LEU A 252 -10.50 -4.34 -17.19
CA LEU A 252 -9.03 -4.35 -17.21
C LEU A 252 -8.48 -2.98 -17.62
N ALA A 253 -9.06 -2.36 -18.66
CA ALA A 253 -8.68 -1.02 -19.09
C ALA A 253 -9.02 0.04 -18.02
N ALA A 254 -10.13 -0.13 -17.28
CA ALA A 254 -10.48 0.72 -16.16
C ALA A 254 -9.45 0.62 -15.00
N ALA A 255 -8.98 -0.58 -14.66
CA ALA A 255 -7.91 -0.76 -13.67
C ALA A 255 -6.59 -0.09 -14.13
N ASN A 256 -6.24 -0.18 -15.42
CA ASN A 256 -5.08 0.55 -15.95
C ASN A 256 -5.22 2.08 -15.87
N LYS A 257 -6.44 2.61 -15.96
CA LYS A 257 -6.71 4.04 -15.71
C LYS A 257 -6.51 4.42 -14.24
N VAL A 258 -6.86 3.54 -13.31
CA VAL A 258 -6.56 3.72 -11.88
C VAL A 258 -5.04 3.82 -11.66
N ALA A 259 -4.27 2.88 -12.22
CA ALA A 259 -2.80 2.90 -12.14
C ALA A 259 -2.24 4.23 -12.68
N ALA A 260 -2.69 4.67 -13.86
CA ALA A 260 -2.25 5.93 -14.45
C ALA A 260 -2.61 7.15 -13.58
N LEU A 261 -3.79 7.17 -12.95
CA LEU A 261 -4.18 8.22 -12.03
C LEU A 261 -3.26 8.24 -10.80
N ARG A 262 -3.02 7.10 -10.16
CA ARG A 262 -2.11 7.02 -9.00
C ARG A 262 -0.72 7.55 -9.33
N ALA A 263 -0.14 7.14 -10.47
CA ALA A 263 1.14 7.68 -10.91
C ALA A 263 1.09 9.21 -11.08
N THR A 264 -0.01 9.76 -11.59
CA THR A 264 -0.17 11.22 -11.75
C THR A 264 -0.25 11.93 -10.40
N LEU A 265 -0.93 11.32 -9.42
CA LEU A 265 -1.07 11.86 -8.07
C LEU A 265 0.28 11.88 -7.34
N THR A 266 1.14 10.88 -7.54
CA THR A 266 2.41 10.75 -6.81
C THR A 266 3.60 11.53 -7.38
N VAL A 267 3.56 11.96 -8.64
CA VAL A 267 4.71 12.62 -9.30
C VAL A 267 4.46 14.07 -9.75
N GLY A 268 3.22 14.56 -9.63
CA GLY A 268 2.79 15.82 -10.24
C GLY A 268 2.72 15.68 -11.78
N ASN A 269 1.62 16.14 -12.35
CA ASN A 269 1.34 16.05 -13.78
C ASN A 269 2.48 16.60 -14.65
N SER A 270 3.22 15.71 -15.33
CA SER A 270 3.69 15.93 -16.71
C SER A 270 4.23 14.67 -17.42
N ASN A 271 4.63 13.59 -16.74
CA ASN A 271 5.00 12.31 -17.37
C ASN A 271 4.99 11.16 -16.33
N ALA A 272 4.00 10.26 -16.37
CA ALA A 272 4.16 8.95 -15.77
C ALA A 272 4.87 8.03 -16.79
N PRO A 273 5.97 7.31 -16.48
CA PRO A 273 6.88 7.41 -15.36
C PRO A 273 8.17 8.17 -15.73
N SER A 274 8.54 9.17 -14.94
CA SER A 274 9.95 9.59 -14.84
C SER A 274 10.74 8.46 -14.17
N THR A 275 11.94 8.22 -14.68
CA THR A 275 12.90 7.14 -14.41
C THR A 275 13.36 6.94 -12.95
N SER A 276 12.67 7.50 -11.95
CA SER A 276 12.91 7.27 -10.53
C SER A 276 11.69 7.74 -9.72
N GLY A 277 10.81 6.82 -9.25
CA GLY A 277 9.93 7.13 -8.11
C GLY A 277 8.47 6.68 -8.14
N SER A 278 7.89 6.27 -9.27
CA SER A 278 6.60 5.56 -9.28
C SER A 278 6.55 4.62 -10.47
N VAL A 279 6.64 3.32 -10.18
CA VAL A 279 6.50 2.28 -11.19
C VAL A 279 5.14 1.63 -10.96
N GLU A 280 4.15 2.08 -11.71
CA GLU A 280 2.90 1.36 -11.84
C GLU A 280 3.08 0.29 -12.90
N THR A 281 2.73 -0.94 -12.57
CA THR A 281 2.74 -2.03 -13.54
C THR A 281 1.33 -2.16 -14.11
N LEU A 282 1.20 -1.80 -15.39
CA LEU A 282 -0.07 -1.96 -16.11
C LEU A 282 -0.40 -3.44 -16.27
N LEU A 283 -1.68 -3.77 -16.08
CA LEU A 283 -2.21 -5.07 -16.45
C LEU A 283 -2.14 -5.20 -17.97
N THR A 284 -1.56 -6.30 -18.43
CA THR A 284 -1.42 -6.62 -19.85
C THR A 284 -1.83 -8.07 -20.06
N LEU A 285 -2.56 -8.32 -21.14
CA LEU A 285 -2.84 -9.69 -21.55
C LEU A 285 -1.53 -10.42 -21.90
N PRO A 286 -1.36 -11.69 -21.50
CA PRO A 286 -0.18 -12.46 -21.87
C PRO A 286 -0.16 -12.64 -23.39
N THR A 287 0.92 -12.18 -24.04
CA THR A 287 1.07 -12.30 -25.50
C THR A 287 2.01 -13.44 -25.89
N SER A 288 2.88 -13.90 -24.98
CA SER A 288 3.73 -15.08 -25.16
C SER A 288 4.42 -15.51 -23.84
N LEU A 289 5.06 -16.68 -23.82
CA LEU A 289 5.92 -17.12 -22.70
C LEU A 289 7.14 -16.22 -22.48
N THR A 290 7.56 -15.44 -23.48
CA THR A 290 8.68 -14.49 -23.39
C THR A 290 8.23 -13.07 -23.04
N MET A 291 6.92 -12.82 -23.02
CA MET A 291 6.28 -11.58 -22.57
C MET A 291 5.11 -11.95 -21.65
N PRO A 292 5.39 -12.50 -20.45
CA PRO A 292 4.36 -12.93 -19.52
C PRO A 292 3.50 -11.74 -19.09
N SER A 293 2.23 -12.00 -18.74
CA SER A 293 1.32 -11.00 -18.18
C SER A 293 1.95 -10.30 -16.98
N ALA A 294 1.82 -8.98 -16.88
CA ALA A 294 2.35 -8.22 -15.76
C ALA A 294 1.38 -8.22 -14.56
N ILE A 295 1.09 -9.43 -14.02
CA ILE A 295 0.22 -9.63 -12.86
C ILE A 295 0.93 -9.24 -11.55
N VAL A 296 2.26 -9.24 -11.52
CA VAL A 296 3.03 -8.83 -10.34
C VAL A 296 3.57 -7.42 -10.58
N ALA A 297 3.25 -6.48 -9.70
CA ALA A 297 3.91 -5.18 -9.70
C ALA A 297 5.27 -5.27 -9.03
N ALA A 298 6.28 -5.53 -9.86
CA ALA A 298 7.66 -5.58 -9.44
C ALA A 298 8.56 -4.89 -10.46
N ASP A 299 9.73 -4.45 -9.99
CA ASP A 299 10.72 -3.76 -10.81
C ASP A 299 11.18 -4.65 -11.97
N PRO A 300 11.19 -4.15 -13.21
CA PRO A 300 11.51 -4.97 -14.37
C PRO A 300 12.98 -5.41 -14.42
N GLY A 301 13.88 -4.77 -13.67
CA GLY A 301 15.30 -5.09 -13.62
C GLY A 301 15.69 -6.07 -12.51
N ASN A 302 14.98 -6.08 -11.38
CA ASN A 302 15.33 -6.91 -10.22
C ASN A 302 14.17 -7.70 -9.59
N ALA A 303 12.93 -7.53 -10.09
CA ALA A 303 11.72 -8.19 -9.60
C ALA A 303 11.39 -7.94 -8.11
N VAL A 304 11.83 -6.80 -7.56
CA VAL A 304 11.47 -6.35 -6.21
C VAL A 304 10.22 -5.48 -6.27
N GLY A 305 9.29 -5.67 -5.33
CA GLY A 305 8.10 -4.82 -5.21
C GLY A 305 8.47 -3.38 -4.87
N PHE A 306 7.74 -2.43 -5.44
CA PHE A 306 8.02 -1.01 -5.26
C PHE A 306 7.60 -0.51 -3.88
N SER A 307 8.23 0.57 -3.43
CA SER A 307 7.88 1.27 -2.20
C SER A 307 7.29 2.65 -2.53
N ARG A 308 6.21 3.03 -1.85
CA ARG A 308 5.73 4.42 -1.83
C ARG A 308 6.11 5.09 -0.53
N SER A 309 6.56 6.33 -0.59
CA SER A 309 6.70 7.15 0.60
C SER A 309 5.32 7.43 1.23
N VAL A 310 5.31 7.79 2.51
CA VAL A 310 4.10 8.28 3.19
C VAL A 310 3.44 9.41 2.41
N ASP A 311 4.26 10.30 1.84
CA ASP A 311 3.83 11.41 1.01
C ASP A 311 3.06 10.97 -0.25
N GLN A 312 3.63 10.02 -1.00
CA GLN A 312 3.01 9.46 -2.19
C GLN A 312 1.68 8.77 -1.85
N VAL A 313 1.61 8.09 -0.70
CA VAL A 313 0.36 7.49 -0.22
C VAL A 313 -0.69 8.57 0.06
N LEU A 314 -0.32 9.65 0.75
CA LEU A 314 -1.23 10.78 1.06
C LEU A 314 -1.80 11.42 -0.21
N HIS A 315 -0.97 11.66 -1.22
CA HIS A 315 -1.43 12.19 -2.50
C HIS A 315 -2.52 11.32 -3.15
N ILE A 316 -2.38 10.00 -3.04
CA ILE A 316 -3.37 9.05 -3.56
C ILE A 316 -4.66 9.10 -2.73
N VAL A 317 -4.57 8.95 -1.41
CA VAL A 317 -5.77 8.85 -0.56
C VAL A 317 -6.51 10.19 -0.41
N TYR A 318 -5.82 11.32 -0.56
CA TYR A 318 -6.43 12.65 -0.66
C TYR A 318 -6.88 13.01 -2.08
N GLY A 319 -6.48 12.23 -3.09
CA GLY A 319 -6.86 12.44 -4.49
C GLY A 319 -6.35 13.76 -5.07
N SER A 320 -5.18 14.23 -4.63
CA SER A 320 -4.62 15.51 -5.06
C SER A 320 -3.11 15.40 -5.27
N PRO A 321 -2.56 15.90 -6.40
CA PRO A 321 -1.11 15.99 -6.62
C PRO A 321 -0.48 17.25 -5.99
N MET A 322 -1.28 18.08 -5.30
CA MET A 322 -0.79 19.34 -4.75
C MET A 322 -0.09 19.12 -3.41
N VAL A 323 1.09 19.72 -3.27
CA VAL A 323 1.84 19.79 -2.00
C VAL A 323 1.10 20.67 -0.99
N GLY A 324 1.16 20.32 0.29
CA GLY A 324 0.56 21.08 1.39
C GLY A 324 -0.92 20.81 1.65
N VAL A 325 -1.50 19.85 0.93
CA VAL A 325 -2.87 19.35 1.15
C VAL A 325 -2.92 18.56 2.45
N LYS A 326 -3.90 18.87 3.30
CA LYS A 326 -4.08 18.30 4.64
C LYS A 326 -5.26 17.35 4.76
N SER A 327 -6.15 17.36 3.77
CA SER A 327 -7.36 16.56 3.73
C SER A 327 -7.94 16.54 2.32
N GLY A 328 -8.85 15.60 2.07
CA GLY A 328 -9.50 15.43 0.79
C GLY A 328 -9.69 13.95 0.48
N GLY A 329 -10.25 13.67 -0.69
CA GLY A 329 -10.42 12.31 -1.17
C GLY A 329 -11.18 11.41 -0.20
N PHE A 330 -10.59 10.25 0.09
CA PHE A 330 -11.15 9.28 1.03
C PHE A 330 -11.08 9.73 2.49
N PHE A 331 -10.29 10.76 2.80
CA PHE A 331 -10.16 11.35 4.14
C PHE A 331 -10.56 12.84 4.11
N PRO A 332 -11.86 13.17 4.04
CA PRO A 332 -12.34 14.54 3.86
C PRO A 332 -11.88 15.51 4.97
N SER A 333 -11.63 14.99 6.17
CA SER A 333 -11.12 15.74 7.33
C SER A 333 -9.61 15.52 7.59
N GLY A 334 -8.93 14.75 6.73
CA GLY A 334 -7.54 14.35 6.88
C GLY A 334 -7.36 13.08 7.71
N VAL A 335 -6.16 12.50 7.67
CA VAL A 335 -5.82 11.35 8.52
C VAL A 335 -5.52 11.80 9.95
N ASN A 336 -5.80 10.94 10.93
CA ASN A 336 -5.40 11.11 12.32
C ASN A 336 -3.93 10.68 12.50
N SER A 337 -3.00 11.45 11.94
CA SER A 337 -1.56 11.15 11.98
C SER A 337 -0.70 12.41 11.93
N VAL A 338 0.53 12.34 12.45
CA VAL A 338 1.54 13.41 12.30
C VAL A 338 1.93 13.62 10.84
N PHE A 339 1.69 12.64 9.98
CA PHE A 339 1.91 12.72 8.55
C PHE A 339 0.73 13.33 7.78
N ALA A 340 -0.21 14.04 8.41
CA ALA A 340 -1.46 14.44 7.75
C ALA A 340 -1.33 15.43 6.57
N THR A 341 -0.13 15.96 6.26
CA THR A 341 0.08 16.96 5.21
C THR A 341 0.99 16.42 4.12
N THR A 342 0.56 16.51 2.87
CA THR A 342 1.41 16.23 1.69
C THR A 342 2.57 17.22 1.61
N THR A 343 3.69 16.71 1.16
CA THR A 343 5.01 17.32 1.00
C THR A 343 5.47 17.13 -0.45
N ALA A 344 6.70 17.52 -0.78
CA ALA A 344 7.23 17.50 -2.15
C ALA A 344 8.19 16.32 -2.37
#